data_AF-A0A8J5PDI5-F1
#
_entry.id   AF-A0A8J5PDI5-F1
#
_cell.length_a   1.000
_cell.length_b   1.000
_cell.length_c   1.000
_cell.angle_alpha   90.00
_cell.angle_beta   90.00
_cell.angle_gamma   90.00
#
_symmetry.space_group_name_H-M   'P 1'
#
loop_
_entity.id
_entity.type
_entity.pdbx_description
1 polymer ?
#
loop_
_entity_poly.entity_id
_entity_poly.type
_entity_poly.pdbx_seq_one_letter_code
_entity_poly.pdbx_strand_id
1 'polypeptide(L)'
;MELRARDLLEAGASERASRLGAAAAVHYTQALKDLSSLLDRICQTPEQDCDIDALFTMWFLIMRYEACDSETTGASLLHLDGIRLFLRPYLRDDGQATEKKLPCVAQAMLLYTLYLDADSATGNMNSGQFCLDFLSRDAHDYISHEHLFLSVRSALPKMWGEQYPISELLDDLENYRPLRLYHLCQGSKLELLRLARSTTHGGYDDLKKLWRHVESFGDEFADILLLAKKTPSSGGKRLMWTVYAAALDFHALQILCSSLDTYNETPFKPEPSLSYIFSVATKALEEDPRQVYRFMWSLSVALSKTNQAWLSMQLAKARVLLPRFGVPGLILEQCVGLHVSNEGAQ
;
A
#
# COMPACT_ATOMS: atom_id res chain seq x y z
N MET A 1 -0.02 11.07 15.44
CA MET A 1 0.95 11.44 14.38
C MET A 1 0.37 12.41 13.36
N GLU A 2 -0.84 12.19 12.83
CA GLU A 2 -1.47 13.13 11.86
C GLU A 2 -1.68 14.55 12.42
N LEU A 3 -2.14 14.68 13.67
CA LEU A 3 -2.26 15.98 14.34
C LEU A 3 -0.90 16.67 14.50
N ARG A 4 0.15 15.91 14.82
CA ARG A 4 1.53 16.42 14.91
C ARG A 4 2.00 16.91 13.53
N ALA A 5 1.75 16.16 12.46
CA ALA A 5 2.12 16.57 11.11
C ALA A 5 1.38 17.83 10.66
N ARG A 6 0.09 17.95 11.01
CA ARG A 6 -0.68 19.18 10.80
C ARG A 6 -0.04 20.37 11.52
N ASP A 7 0.26 20.22 12.81
CA ASP A 7 0.88 21.28 13.62
C ASP A 7 2.29 21.66 13.10
N LEU A 8 3.03 20.73 12.51
CA LEU A 8 4.33 21.02 11.88
C LEU A 8 4.19 21.80 10.55
N LEU A 9 3.07 21.64 9.85
CA LEU A 9 2.77 22.37 8.61
C LEU A 9 2.22 23.77 8.90
N GLU A 10 1.58 24.00 10.05
CA GLU A 10 1.12 25.30 10.51
C GLU A 10 2.27 26.02 11.27
N ALA A 11 2.90 27.02 10.65
CA ALA A 11 4.05 27.74 11.22
C ALA A 11 3.72 28.35 12.59
N GLY A 12 4.24 27.75 13.67
CA GLY A 12 4.10 28.25 15.05
C GLY A 12 3.80 27.21 16.14
N ALA A 13 3.47 25.96 15.79
CA ALA A 13 3.01 24.94 16.76
C ALA A 13 4.08 23.91 17.20
N SER A 14 5.36 24.30 17.24
CA SER A 14 6.48 23.38 17.54
C SER A 14 6.36 22.69 18.91
N GLU A 15 5.92 23.41 19.95
CA GLU A 15 5.77 22.85 21.31
C GLU A 15 4.62 21.84 21.39
N ARG A 16 3.47 22.14 20.77
CA ARG A 16 2.34 21.21 20.71
C ARG A 16 2.67 19.96 19.89
N ALA A 17 3.34 20.13 18.75
CA ALA A 17 3.84 19.02 17.94
C ALA A 17 4.80 18.12 18.73
N SER A 18 5.71 18.71 19.53
CA SER A 18 6.61 17.98 20.42
C SER A 18 5.84 17.18 21.48
N ARG A 19 4.89 17.82 22.18
CA ARG A 19 4.03 17.15 23.17
C ARG A 19 3.23 15.99 22.58
N LEU A 20 2.67 16.17 21.38
CA LEU A 20 1.96 15.11 20.67
C LEU A 20 2.88 13.95 20.27
N GLY A 21 4.13 14.24 19.90
CA GLY A 21 5.16 13.23 19.66
C GLY A 21 5.47 12.42 20.92
N ALA A 22 5.73 13.10 22.04
CA ALA A 22 6.01 12.44 23.32
C ALA A 22 4.84 11.56 23.81
N ALA A 23 3.61 12.07 23.72
CA ALA A 23 2.42 11.30 24.08
C ALA A 23 2.26 10.06 23.19
N ALA A 24 2.50 10.19 21.89
CA ALA A 24 2.43 9.05 20.97
C ALA A 24 3.48 7.98 21.28
N ALA A 25 4.71 8.37 21.61
CA ALA A 25 5.77 7.44 22.02
C ALA A 25 5.44 6.68 23.32
N VAL A 26 4.78 7.34 24.28
CA VAL A 26 4.29 6.69 25.52
C VAL A 26 3.22 5.64 25.19
N HIS A 27 2.24 5.99 24.36
CA HIS A 27 1.20 5.04 23.94
C HIS A 27 1.75 3.88 23.12
N TYR A 28 2.71 4.13 22.23
CA TYR A 28 3.41 3.10 21.48
C TYR A 28 4.13 2.12 22.42
N THR A 29 4.88 2.63 23.39
CA THR A 29 5.56 1.80 24.40
C THR A 29 4.56 0.94 25.19
N GLN A 30 3.40 1.50 25.56
CA GLN A 30 2.37 0.74 26.24
C GLN A 30 1.76 -0.35 25.33
N ALA A 31 1.47 -0.02 24.07
CA ALA A 31 0.94 -0.96 23.10
C ALA A 31 1.89 -2.15 22.88
N LEU A 32 3.21 -1.94 22.88
CA LEU A 32 4.18 -3.03 22.80
C LEU A 32 4.13 -3.97 24.03
N LYS A 33 3.95 -3.42 25.23
CA LYS A 33 3.80 -4.23 26.47
C LYS A 33 2.50 -5.03 26.45
N ASP A 34 1.41 -4.38 26.02
CA ASP A 34 0.10 -5.01 25.90
C ASP A 34 0.14 -6.11 24.83
N LEU A 35 0.85 -5.89 23.72
CA LEU A 35 1.05 -6.88 22.66
C LEU A 35 1.79 -8.11 23.18
N SER A 36 2.88 -7.91 23.91
CA SER A 36 3.63 -9.00 24.56
C SER A 36 2.73 -9.80 25.51
N SER A 37 1.96 -9.09 26.35
CA SER A 37 1.06 -9.71 27.32
C SER A 37 -0.07 -10.51 26.65
N LEU A 38 -0.58 -10.03 25.52
CA LEU A 38 -1.60 -10.71 24.73
C LEU A 38 -1.04 -11.97 24.04
N LEU A 39 0.17 -11.88 23.48
CA LEU A 39 0.86 -13.05 22.91
C LEU A 39 1.08 -14.13 23.96
N ASP A 40 1.58 -13.76 25.15
CA ASP A 40 1.78 -14.70 26.26
C ASP A 40 0.47 -15.41 26.65
N ARG A 41 -0.64 -14.66 26.70
CA ARG A 41 -1.97 -15.21 26.96
C ARG A 41 -2.38 -16.22 25.89
N ILE A 42 -2.30 -15.85 24.62
CA ILE A 42 -2.68 -16.72 23.48
C ILE A 42 -1.84 -18.01 23.48
N CYS A 43 -0.58 -17.94 23.89
CA CYS A 43 0.27 -19.13 24.02
C CYS A 43 -0.09 -20.04 25.21
N GLN A 44 -0.69 -19.49 26.28
CA GLN A 44 -1.00 -20.22 27.51
C GLN A 44 -2.43 -20.75 27.60
N THR A 45 -3.36 -20.12 26.89
CA THR A 45 -4.79 -20.48 26.91
C THR A 45 -5.27 -20.98 25.55
N PRO A 46 -6.37 -21.73 25.49
CA PRO A 46 -7.01 -22.04 24.21
C PRO A 46 -7.31 -20.76 23.44
N GLU A 47 -7.07 -20.80 22.15
CA GLU A 47 -7.25 -19.65 21.28
C GLU A 47 -8.71 -19.19 21.22
N GLN A 48 -8.92 -17.88 21.42
CA GLN A 48 -10.21 -17.25 21.29
C GLN A 48 -10.18 -16.26 20.12
N ASP A 49 -11.21 -16.27 19.29
CA ASP A 49 -11.32 -15.38 18.13
C ASP A 49 -11.13 -13.91 18.49
N CYS A 50 -11.63 -13.47 19.65
CA CYS A 50 -11.47 -12.09 20.13
C CYS A 50 -10.02 -11.74 20.48
N ASP A 51 -9.24 -12.69 20.99
CA ASP A 51 -7.82 -12.46 21.28
C ASP A 51 -7.01 -12.38 19.98
N ILE A 52 -7.36 -13.19 18.97
CA ILE A 52 -6.74 -13.12 17.63
C ILE A 52 -7.09 -11.81 16.92
N ASP A 53 -8.35 -11.39 16.96
CA ASP A 53 -8.79 -10.11 16.40
C ASP A 53 -8.08 -8.94 17.07
N ALA A 54 -7.94 -8.97 18.40
CA ALA A 54 -7.18 -7.98 19.15
C ALA A 54 -5.70 -7.99 18.74
N LEU A 55 -5.09 -9.17 18.61
CA LEU A 55 -3.68 -9.32 18.24
C LEU A 55 -3.37 -8.69 16.89
N PHE A 56 -4.15 -9.04 15.86
CA PHE A 56 -3.98 -8.48 14.52
C PHE A 56 -4.29 -6.99 14.46
N THR A 57 -5.28 -6.52 15.23
CA THR A 57 -5.57 -5.08 15.36
C THR A 57 -4.38 -4.33 15.98
N MET A 58 -3.77 -4.87 17.04
CA MET A 58 -2.61 -4.27 17.69
C MET A 58 -1.41 -4.22 16.76
N TRP A 59 -1.10 -5.32 16.06
CA TRP A 59 -0.03 -5.34 15.06
C TRP A 59 -0.24 -4.29 13.97
N PHE A 60 -1.43 -4.21 13.40
CA PHE A 60 -1.75 -3.21 12.38
C PHE A 60 -1.55 -1.77 12.90
N LEU A 61 -2.07 -1.45 14.09
CA LEU A 61 -1.95 -0.11 14.68
C LEU A 61 -0.49 0.25 15.01
N ILE A 62 0.28 -0.70 15.53
CA ILE A 62 1.71 -0.56 15.80
C ILE A 62 2.45 -0.25 14.51
N MET A 63 2.28 -1.06 13.47
CA MET A 63 2.97 -0.81 12.20
C MET A 63 2.51 0.48 11.53
N ARG A 64 1.24 0.86 11.68
CA ARG A 64 0.74 2.14 11.16
C ARG A 64 1.41 3.33 11.86
N TYR A 65 1.64 3.23 13.17
CA TYR A 65 2.42 4.22 13.91
C TYR A 65 3.86 4.27 13.40
N GLU A 66 4.51 3.11 13.28
CA GLU A 66 5.91 3.01 12.85
C GLU A 66 6.14 3.49 11.42
N ALA A 67 5.16 3.33 10.53
CA ALA A 67 5.21 3.91 9.18
C ALA A 67 5.30 5.44 9.20
N CYS A 68 4.81 6.08 10.28
CA CYS A 68 4.90 7.52 10.49
C CYS A 68 6.11 7.95 11.32
N ASP A 69 6.88 7.02 11.89
CA ASP A 69 7.99 7.29 12.81
C ASP A 69 9.31 6.71 12.29
N SER A 70 10.23 7.59 11.92
CA SER A 70 11.49 7.20 11.27
C SER A 70 12.45 6.40 12.15
N GLU A 71 12.27 6.46 13.46
CA GLU A 71 13.16 5.81 14.44
C GLU A 71 12.80 4.34 14.67
N THR A 72 11.57 3.93 14.33
CA THR A 72 11.04 2.59 14.64
C THR A 72 10.93 1.67 13.41
N THR A 73 11.40 2.08 12.23
CA THR A 73 11.23 1.30 10.99
C THR A 73 11.87 -0.11 11.04
N GLY A 74 12.97 -0.26 11.79
CA GLY A 74 13.58 -1.57 12.02
C GLY A 74 12.68 -2.52 12.83
N ALA A 75 11.81 -1.97 13.69
CA ALA A 75 10.84 -2.75 14.46
C ALA A 75 9.71 -3.30 13.58
N SER A 76 9.31 -2.57 12.53
CA SER A 76 8.24 -3.03 11.63
C SER A 76 8.57 -4.35 10.95
N LEU A 77 9.81 -4.56 10.51
CA LEU A 77 10.24 -5.83 9.92
C LEU A 77 10.17 -6.98 10.94
N LEU A 78 10.55 -6.73 12.20
CA LEU A 78 10.43 -7.72 13.28
C LEU A 78 8.97 -8.08 13.56
N HIS A 79 8.06 -7.10 13.52
CA HIS A 79 6.64 -7.36 13.65
C HIS A 79 6.09 -8.21 12.50
N LEU A 80 6.47 -7.90 11.25
CA LEU A 80 6.09 -8.70 10.08
C LEU A 80 6.61 -10.15 10.17
N ASP A 81 7.84 -10.35 10.64
CA ASP A 81 8.39 -11.69 10.88
C ASP A 81 7.62 -12.43 11.98
N GLY A 82 7.26 -11.74 13.07
CA GLY A 82 6.42 -12.29 14.13
C GLY A 82 5.04 -12.72 13.63
N ILE A 83 4.38 -11.88 12.81
CA ILE A 83 3.11 -12.20 12.16
C ILE A 83 3.27 -13.42 11.24
N ARG A 84 4.33 -13.47 10.44
CA ARG A 84 4.62 -14.62 9.55
C ARG A 84 4.75 -15.92 10.35
N LEU A 85 5.48 -15.89 11.47
CA LEU A 85 5.63 -17.05 12.35
C LEU A 85 4.29 -17.46 12.97
N PHE A 86 3.50 -16.50 13.45
CA PHE A 86 2.18 -16.74 14.00
C PHE A 86 1.22 -17.37 12.99
N LEU A 87 1.32 -16.98 11.72
CA LEU A 87 0.45 -17.45 10.65
C LEU A 87 0.76 -18.88 10.17
N ARG A 88 1.91 -19.48 10.53
CA ARG A 88 2.28 -20.85 10.10
C ARG A 88 1.18 -21.89 10.29
N PRO A 89 0.47 -21.96 11.43
CA PRO A 89 -0.61 -22.93 11.61
C PRO A 89 -1.86 -22.69 10.74
N TYR A 90 -1.99 -21.52 10.11
CA TYR A 90 -3.09 -21.16 9.20
C TYR A 90 -2.67 -21.27 7.72
N LEU A 91 -1.38 -21.47 7.46
CA LEU A 91 -0.81 -21.64 6.13
C LEU A 91 -0.88 -23.12 5.74
N ARG A 92 -1.47 -23.42 4.58
CA ARG A 92 -1.48 -24.77 3.99
C ARG A 92 -0.06 -25.13 3.55
N ASP A 93 0.58 -26.09 4.21
CA ASP A 93 1.87 -26.61 3.75
C ASP A 93 1.74 -27.97 3.00
N ASP A 94 0.77 -28.85 3.33
CA ASP A 94 0.81 -30.26 2.85
C ASP A 94 -0.54 -30.88 2.40
N GLY A 95 -1.50 -30.09 1.89
CA GLY A 95 -2.73 -30.64 1.28
C GLY A 95 -3.73 -31.32 2.23
N GLN A 96 -3.48 -31.32 3.54
CA GLN A 96 -4.50 -31.58 4.55
C GLN A 96 -5.19 -30.26 4.95
N ALA A 97 -6.52 -30.30 5.09
CA ALA A 97 -7.27 -29.13 5.51
C ALA A 97 -6.87 -28.74 6.94
N THR A 98 -6.28 -27.56 7.13
CA THR A 98 -6.22 -26.96 8.45
C THR A 98 -7.63 -26.53 8.83
N GLU A 99 -8.19 -27.08 9.90
CA GLU A 99 -9.49 -26.62 10.43
C GLU A 99 -9.42 -25.17 10.92
N LYS A 100 -8.19 -24.67 11.18
CA LYS A 100 -7.95 -23.36 11.75
C LYS A 100 -8.18 -22.24 10.74
N LYS A 101 -9.02 -21.27 11.11
CA LYS A 101 -9.39 -20.11 10.30
C LYS A 101 -9.15 -18.83 11.10
N LEU A 102 -8.73 -17.77 10.42
CA LEU A 102 -8.60 -16.46 11.03
C LEU A 102 -10.00 -15.83 11.16
N PRO A 103 -10.33 -15.19 12.29
CA PRO A 103 -11.58 -14.46 12.38
C PRO A 103 -11.60 -13.25 11.42
N CYS A 104 -12.79 -12.70 11.19
CA CYS A 104 -13.01 -11.73 10.11
C CYS A 104 -12.23 -10.42 10.31
N VAL A 105 -12.08 -9.94 11.55
CA VAL A 105 -11.33 -8.71 11.82
C VAL A 105 -9.84 -8.94 11.64
N ALA A 106 -9.31 -10.08 12.08
CA ALA A 106 -7.93 -10.47 11.84
C ALA A 106 -7.60 -10.54 10.35
N GLN A 107 -8.49 -11.10 9.51
CA GLN A 107 -8.32 -11.08 8.05
C GLN A 107 -8.26 -9.65 7.48
N ALA A 108 -9.11 -8.74 7.98
CA ALA A 108 -9.08 -7.34 7.56
C ALA A 108 -7.79 -6.62 7.94
N MET A 109 -7.36 -6.79 9.19
CA MET A 109 -6.13 -6.20 9.69
C MET A 109 -4.89 -6.81 9.01
N LEU A 110 -4.93 -8.10 8.66
CA LEU A 110 -3.90 -8.73 7.83
C LEU A 110 -3.85 -8.08 6.44
N LEU A 111 -4.98 -7.94 5.73
CA LEU A 111 -5.00 -7.26 4.42
C LEU A 111 -4.42 -5.84 4.49
N TYR A 112 -4.80 -5.06 5.51
CA TYR A 112 -4.28 -3.70 5.67
C TYR A 112 -2.79 -3.67 6.03
N THR A 113 -2.33 -4.65 6.79
CA THR A 113 -0.91 -4.89 7.05
C THR A 113 -0.14 -5.18 5.75
N LEU A 114 -0.70 -6.01 4.85
CA LEU A 114 -0.10 -6.29 3.54
C LEU A 114 0.07 -4.99 2.72
N TYR A 115 -0.92 -4.09 2.76
CA TYR A 115 -0.79 -2.79 2.08
C TYR A 115 0.26 -1.87 2.73
N LEU A 116 0.40 -1.86 4.05
CA LEU A 116 1.46 -1.09 4.72
C LEU A 116 2.86 -1.59 4.33
N ASP A 117 3.05 -2.90 4.24
CA ASP A 117 4.29 -3.49 3.75
C ASP A 117 4.53 -3.15 2.26
N ALA A 118 3.48 -3.22 1.43
CA ALA A 118 3.53 -2.86 0.02
C ALA A 118 3.94 -1.39 -0.22
N ASP A 119 3.41 -0.47 0.58
CA ASP A 119 3.75 0.94 0.50
C ASP A 119 5.20 1.22 0.94
N SER A 120 5.67 0.48 1.94
CA SER A 120 7.04 0.58 2.45
C SER A 120 8.09 0.03 1.48
N ALA A 121 7.70 -0.86 0.57
CA ALA A 121 8.60 -1.52 -0.38
C ALA A 121 9.38 -0.55 -1.28
N THR A 122 8.87 0.65 -1.53
CA THR A 122 9.63 1.63 -2.33
C THR A 122 10.79 2.28 -1.57
N GLY A 123 10.73 2.34 -0.25
CA GLY A 123 11.70 3.05 0.60
C GLY A 123 12.66 2.13 1.35
N ASN A 124 12.33 0.85 1.40
CA ASN A 124 13.12 -0.16 2.06
C ASN A 124 13.17 -1.42 1.20
N MET A 125 14.38 -1.81 0.78
CA MET A 125 14.58 -3.00 -0.07
C MET A 125 14.18 -4.31 0.63
N ASN A 126 14.15 -4.32 1.96
CA ASN A 126 13.73 -5.47 2.75
C ASN A 126 12.21 -5.50 3.02
N SER A 127 11.48 -4.44 2.63
CA SER A 127 10.02 -4.37 2.72
C SER A 127 9.35 -4.84 1.42
N GLY A 128 8.08 -5.21 1.52
CA GLY A 128 7.26 -5.74 0.44
C GLY A 128 7.30 -7.26 0.32
N GLN A 129 8.30 -7.91 0.92
CA GLN A 129 8.43 -9.37 0.86
C GLN A 129 7.30 -10.07 1.60
N PHE A 130 6.84 -9.52 2.73
CA PHE A 130 5.74 -10.11 3.46
C PHE A 130 4.47 -10.12 2.60
N CYS A 131 4.14 -9.01 1.94
CA CYS A 131 3.00 -8.97 1.02
C CYS A 131 3.17 -9.88 -0.21
N LEU A 132 4.38 -9.95 -0.78
CA LEU A 132 4.70 -10.87 -1.89
C LEU A 132 4.43 -12.34 -1.54
N ASP A 133 4.72 -12.77 -0.31
CA ASP A 133 4.48 -14.15 0.15
C ASP A 133 2.99 -14.54 0.04
N PHE A 134 2.07 -13.59 0.18
CA PHE A 134 0.61 -13.81 0.04
C PHE A 134 0.10 -13.60 -1.38
N LEU A 135 0.75 -12.73 -2.16
CA LEU A 135 0.47 -12.55 -3.59
C LEU A 135 0.82 -13.80 -4.40
N SER A 136 1.89 -14.51 -4.04
CA SER A 136 2.31 -15.73 -4.74
C SER A 136 1.43 -16.95 -4.46
N ARG A 137 0.45 -16.85 -3.57
CA ARG A 137 -0.44 -17.96 -3.20
C ARG A 137 -1.57 -18.11 -4.21
N ASP A 138 -2.08 -19.33 -4.35
CA ASP A 138 -3.26 -19.57 -5.18
C ASP A 138 -4.46 -18.77 -4.65
N ALA A 139 -5.29 -18.22 -5.54
CA ALA A 139 -6.45 -17.40 -5.16
C ALA A 139 -7.51 -18.17 -4.33
N HIS A 140 -7.55 -19.50 -4.44
CA HIS A 140 -8.41 -20.36 -3.62
C HIS A 140 -7.83 -20.65 -2.23
N ASP A 141 -6.62 -20.18 -1.97
CA ASP A 141 -6.07 -20.23 -0.63
C ASP A 141 -6.71 -19.16 0.26
N TYR A 142 -7.06 -19.60 1.47
CA TYR A 142 -7.91 -18.89 2.41
C TYR A 142 -7.27 -17.60 2.95
N ILE A 143 -5.95 -17.48 2.88
CA ILE A 143 -5.23 -16.28 3.27
C ILE A 143 -4.48 -15.64 2.11
N SER A 144 -4.74 -16.04 0.86
CA SER A 144 -4.18 -15.35 -0.30
C SER A 144 -4.59 -13.87 -0.33
N HIS A 145 -3.77 -13.03 -0.96
CA HIS A 145 -4.04 -11.60 -1.09
C HIS A 145 -5.43 -11.31 -1.69
N GLU A 146 -5.82 -12.05 -2.74
CA GLU A 146 -7.13 -11.95 -3.39
C GLU A 146 -8.26 -12.42 -2.45
N HIS A 147 -8.10 -13.55 -1.77
CA HIS A 147 -9.12 -14.06 -0.86
C HIS A 147 -9.38 -13.08 0.29
N LEU A 148 -8.32 -12.54 0.90
CA LEU A 148 -8.43 -11.55 1.96
C LEU A 148 -9.21 -10.32 1.49
N PHE A 149 -8.93 -9.81 0.28
CA PHE A 149 -9.71 -8.70 -0.28
C PHE A 149 -11.20 -9.02 -0.38
N LEU A 150 -11.56 -10.15 -0.98
CA LEU A 150 -12.96 -10.55 -1.16
C LEU A 150 -13.66 -10.81 0.19
N SER A 151 -12.97 -11.43 1.14
CA SER A 151 -13.49 -11.71 2.47
C SER A 151 -13.79 -10.42 3.24
N VAL A 152 -12.88 -9.46 3.22
CA VAL A 152 -13.05 -8.17 3.91
C VAL A 152 -14.22 -7.36 3.34
N ARG A 153 -14.45 -7.41 2.02
CA ARG A 153 -15.58 -6.70 1.37
C ARG A 153 -16.95 -7.22 1.79
N SER A 154 -17.03 -8.42 2.34
CA SER A 154 -18.30 -9.00 2.79
C SER A 154 -18.37 -9.21 4.30
N ALA A 155 -17.35 -8.79 5.05
CA ALA A 155 -17.22 -9.10 6.47
C ALA A 155 -18.26 -8.37 7.33
N LEU A 156 -18.41 -7.06 7.18
CA LEU A 156 -19.30 -6.27 8.05
C LEU A 156 -20.78 -6.68 7.93
N PRO A 157 -21.35 -6.86 6.73
CA PRO A 157 -22.71 -7.38 6.59
C PRO A 157 -22.87 -8.77 7.22
N LYS A 158 -21.86 -9.65 7.10
CA LYS A 158 -21.90 -10.99 7.71
C LYS A 158 -21.86 -10.94 9.23
N MET A 159 -21.11 -9.99 9.81
CA MET A 159 -20.97 -9.83 11.26
C MET A 159 -22.21 -9.20 11.89
N TRP A 160 -22.80 -8.19 11.24
CA TRP A 160 -23.91 -7.41 11.79
C TRP A 160 -25.30 -7.92 11.33
N GLY A 161 -25.35 -8.75 10.29
CA GLY A 161 -26.59 -9.31 9.76
C GLY A 161 -27.62 -8.23 9.45
N GLU A 162 -28.84 -8.42 9.96
CA GLU A 162 -29.96 -7.47 9.77
C GLU A 162 -29.72 -6.09 10.42
N GLN A 163 -28.77 -5.97 11.34
CA GLN A 163 -28.42 -4.71 11.99
C GLN A 163 -27.45 -3.86 11.16
N TYR A 164 -26.92 -4.40 10.05
CA TYR A 164 -26.01 -3.65 9.20
C TYR A 164 -26.75 -2.50 8.49
N PRO A 165 -26.33 -1.23 8.65
CA PRO A 165 -27.07 -0.10 8.08
C PRO A 165 -27.08 -0.13 6.55
N ILE A 166 -28.24 0.19 5.95
CA ILE A 166 -28.39 0.30 4.49
C ILE A 166 -27.42 1.33 3.90
N SER A 167 -27.15 2.42 4.62
CA SER A 167 -26.17 3.43 4.19
C SER A 167 -24.76 2.88 4.04
N GLU A 168 -24.33 1.99 4.94
CA GLU A 168 -23.01 1.35 4.87
C GLU A 168 -22.99 0.29 3.75
N LEU A 169 -24.09 -0.44 3.55
CA LEU A 169 -24.20 -1.38 2.43
C LEU A 169 -24.13 -0.67 1.07
N LEU A 170 -24.75 0.50 0.93
CA LEU A 170 -24.63 1.32 -0.28
C LEU A 170 -23.19 1.84 -0.46
N ASP A 171 -22.55 2.30 0.61
CA ASP A 171 -21.15 2.74 0.56
C ASP A 171 -20.20 1.60 0.16
N ASP A 172 -20.40 0.38 0.67
CA ASP A 172 -19.63 -0.80 0.28
C ASP A 172 -19.76 -1.10 -1.22
N LEU A 173 -20.97 -1.04 -1.74
CA LEU A 173 -21.27 -1.26 -3.16
C LEU A 173 -20.60 -0.18 -4.03
N GLU A 174 -20.70 1.08 -3.63
CA GLU A 174 -20.11 2.21 -4.35
C GLU A 174 -18.56 2.16 -4.33
N ASN A 175 -17.96 1.80 -3.19
CA ASN A 175 -16.50 1.75 -3.03
C ASN A 175 -15.85 0.50 -3.62
N TYR A 176 -16.61 -0.56 -3.91
CA TYR A 176 -16.05 -1.84 -4.36
C TYR A 176 -15.14 -1.69 -5.60
N ARG A 177 -15.63 -1.06 -6.68
CA ARG A 177 -14.87 -0.94 -7.94
C ARG A 177 -13.56 -0.15 -7.76
N PRO A 178 -13.57 1.06 -7.16
CA PRO A 178 -12.33 1.79 -6.88
C PRO A 178 -11.35 1.03 -5.98
N LEU A 179 -11.85 0.36 -4.93
CA LEU A 179 -11.01 -0.45 -4.05
C LEU A 179 -10.42 -1.66 -4.76
N ARG A 180 -11.15 -2.25 -5.72
CA ARG A 180 -10.65 -3.35 -6.55
C ARG A 180 -9.52 -2.89 -7.46
N LEU A 181 -9.66 -1.75 -8.14
CA LEU A 181 -8.58 -1.18 -8.94
C LEU A 181 -7.34 -0.88 -8.06
N TYR A 182 -7.54 -0.29 -6.89
CA TYR A 182 -6.45 -0.05 -5.93
C TYR A 182 -5.75 -1.35 -5.52
N HIS A 183 -6.52 -2.39 -5.18
CA HIS A 183 -6.00 -3.71 -4.78
C HIS A 183 -5.10 -4.33 -5.87
N LEU A 184 -5.55 -4.28 -7.12
CA LEU A 184 -4.77 -4.77 -8.27
C LEU A 184 -3.49 -3.96 -8.46
N CYS A 185 -3.56 -2.62 -8.33
CA CYS A 185 -2.39 -1.76 -8.40
C CYS A 185 -1.35 -2.08 -7.34
N GLN A 186 -1.76 -2.39 -6.09
CA GLN A 186 -0.82 -2.76 -5.02
C GLN A 186 -0.08 -4.07 -5.31
N GLY A 187 -0.79 -5.08 -5.81
CA GLY A 187 -0.18 -6.35 -6.22
C GLY A 187 0.82 -6.16 -7.36
N SER A 188 0.38 -5.50 -8.44
CA SER A 188 1.23 -5.24 -9.61
C SER A 188 2.43 -4.34 -9.30
N LYS A 189 2.27 -3.36 -8.40
CA LYS A 189 3.37 -2.53 -7.89
C LYS A 189 4.45 -3.40 -7.26
N LEU A 190 4.08 -4.32 -6.37
CA LEU A 190 5.05 -5.20 -5.71
C LEU A 190 5.73 -6.17 -6.67
N GLU A 191 4.98 -6.76 -7.60
CA GLU A 191 5.55 -7.59 -8.65
C GLU A 191 6.56 -6.81 -9.50
N LEU A 192 6.23 -5.57 -9.86
CA LEU A 192 7.14 -4.70 -10.59
C LEU A 192 8.42 -4.42 -9.81
N LEU A 193 8.31 -4.12 -8.51
CA LEU A 193 9.48 -3.89 -7.65
C LEU A 193 10.34 -5.15 -7.53
N ARG A 194 9.72 -6.34 -7.45
CA ARG A 194 10.42 -7.62 -7.44
C ARG A 194 11.18 -7.84 -8.75
N LEU A 195 10.56 -7.56 -9.90
CA LEU A 195 11.19 -7.67 -11.22
C LEU A 195 12.35 -6.69 -11.36
N ALA A 196 12.16 -5.43 -10.95
CA ALA A 196 13.20 -4.40 -11.00
C ALA A 196 14.43 -4.74 -10.14
N ARG A 197 14.25 -5.48 -9.03
CA ARG A 197 15.32 -5.96 -8.16
C ARG A 197 15.96 -7.26 -8.66
N SER A 198 15.34 -7.98 -9.59
CA SER A 198 15.86 -9.24 -10.09
C SER A 198 17.01 -8.99 -11.07
N THR A 199 18.15 -9.65 -10.84
CA THR A 199 19.35 -9.52 -11.68
C THR A 199 19.37 -10.52 -12.84
N THR A 200 18.29 -11.26 -13.07
CA THR A 200 18.23 -12.36 -14.03
C THR A 200 17.70 -11.91 -15.38
N HIS A 201 18.37 -12.33 -16.46
CA HIS A 201 17.99 -12.01 -17.86
C HIS A 201 16.59 -12.53 -18.28
N GLY A 202 15.90 -13.31 -17.44
CA GLY A 202 14.54 -13.81 -17.68
C GLY A 202 13.40 -12.86 -17.25
N GLY A 203 13.70 -11.71 -16.65
CA GLY A 203 12.67 -10.78 -16.14
C GLY A 203 11.81 -10.11 -17.21
N TYR A 204 12.21 -10.19 -18.49
CA TYR A 204 11.53 -9.52 -19.58
C TYR A 204 10.16 -10.12 -19.94
N ASP A 205 10.06 -11.45 -20.04
CA ASP A 205 8.78 -12.11 -20.33
C ASP A 205 7.77 -11.90 -19.20
N ASP A 206 8.25 -11.85 -17.96
CA ASP A 206 7.42 -11.57 -16.80
C ASP A 206 7.00 -10.10 -16.75
N LEU A 207 7.87 -9.16 -17.13
CA LEU A 207 7.49 -7.75 -17.31
C LEU A 207 6.42 -7.59 -18.40
N LYS A 208 6.51 -8.32 -19.52
CA LYS A 208 5.47 -8.34 -20.56
C LYS A 208 4.14 -8.92 -20.07
N LYS A 209 4.17 -9.96 -19.24
CA LYS A 209 2.95 -10.51 -18.62
C LYS A 209 2.32 -9.49 -17.67
N LEU A 210 3.14 -8.85 -16.84
CA LEU A 210 2.70 -7.81 -15.91
C LEU A 210 2.11 -6.62 -16.68
N TRP A 211 2.76 -6.15 -17.74
CA TRP A 211 2.25 -5.08 -18.60
C TRP A 211 0.87 -5.42 -19.16
N ARG A 212 0.70 -6.60 -19.76
CA ARG A 212 -0.60 -7.05 -20.28
C ARG A 212 -1.66 -7.18 -19.19
N HIS A 213 -1.27 -7.59 -17.99
CA HIS A 213 -2.18 -7.62 -16.84
C HIS A 213 -2.64 -6.21 -16.46
N VAL A 214 -1.73 -5.25 -16.42
CA VAL A 214 -2.03 -3.82 -16.16
C VAL A 214 -2.95 -3.24 -17.23
N GLU A 215 -2.68 -3.50 -18.51
CA GLU A 215 -3.59 -3.09 -19.60
C GLU A 215 -4.98 -3.71 -19.44
N SER A 216 -5.04 -5.01 -19.16
CA SER A 216 -6.30 -5.74 -19.02
C SER A 216 -7.19 -5.15 -17.93
N PHE A 217 -6.65 -4.85 -16.74
CA PHE A 217 -7.48 -4.22 -15.70
C PHE A 217 -7.66 -2.71 -15.93
N GLY A 218 -6.76 -2.06 -16.67
CA GLY A 218 -6.98 -0.69 -17.14
C GLY A 218 -8.24 -0.57 -18.01
N ASP A 219 -8.45 -1.53 -18.91
CA ASP A 219 -9.66 -1.62 -19.73
C ASP A 219 -10.90 -1.95 -18.88
N GLU A 220 -10.78 -2.90 -17.94
CA GLU A 220 -11.88 -3.29 -17.04
C GLU A 220 -12.40 -2.13 -16.18
N PHE A 221 -11.49 -1.26 -15.72
CA PHE A 221 -11.77 -0.12 -14.83
C PHE A 221 -11.72 1.24 -15.54
N ALA A 222 -11.88 1.27 -16.87
CA ALA A 222 -11.88 2.50 -17.65
C ALA A 222 -12.94 3.51 -17.20
N ASP A 223 -14.06 3.04 -16.63
CA ASP A 223 -15.10 3.86 -16.01
C ASP A 223 -14.58 4.66 -14.81
N ILE A 224 -13.79 4.01 -13.93
CA ILE A 224 -13.18 4.66 -12.76
C ILE A 224 -12.14 5.69 -13.19
N LEU A 225 -11.30 5.33 -14.16
CA LEU A 225 -10.30 6.25 -14.73
C LEU A 225 -10.96 7.45 -15.41
N LEU A 226 -12.07 7.23 -16.12
CA LEU A 226 -12.82 8.31 -16.75
C LEU A 226 -13.52 9.21 -15.73
N LEU A 227 -14.10 8.62 -14.68
CA LEU A 227 -14.76 9.34 -13.59
C LEU A 227 -13.76 10.23 -12.85
N ALA A 228 -12.61 9.67 -12.45
CA ALA A 228 -11.52 10.42 -11.83
C ALA A 228 -11.07 11.60 -12.72
N LYS A 229 -11.00 11.43 -14.04
CA LYS A 229 -10.63 12.49 -14.98
C LYS A 229 -11.70 13.59 -15.12
N LYS A 230 -12.95 13.21 -15.38
CA LYS A 230 -14.03 14.15 -15.74
C LYS A 230 -14.61 14.92 -14.56
N THR A 231 -14.56 14.35 -13.36
CA THR A 231 -15.17 14.99 -12.20
C THR A 231 -14.36 16.23 -11.79
N PRO A 232 -14.98 17.42 -11.67
CA PRO A 232 -14.25 18.66 -11.38
C PRO A 232 -13.71 18.71 -9.93
N SER A 233 -14.44 18.12 -8.98
CA SER A 233 -14.09 18.06 -7.55
C SER A 233 -14.72 16.83 -6.89
N SER A 234 -14.31 16.50 -5.67
CA SER A 234 -14.88 15.37 -4.91
C SER A 234 -16.35 15.61 -4.52
N GLY A 235 -16.76 16.87 -4.44
CA GLY A 235 -18.08 17.26 -3.95
C GLY A 235 -18.30 16.89 -2.47
N GLY A 236 -17.22 16.76 -1.71
CA GLY A 236 -17.23 16.27 -0.33
C GLY A 236 -17.44 14.76 -0.19
N LYS A 237 -17.54 14.00 -1.30
CA LYS A 237 -17.78 12.56 -1.26
C LYS A 237 -16.49 11.80 -0.99
N ARG A 238 -16.44 11.06 0.12
CA ARG A 238 -15.28 10.24 0.51
C ARG A 238 -14.85 9.24 -0.57
N LEU A 239 -15.82 8.65 -1.28
CA LEU A 239 -15.61 7.73 -2.40
C LEU A 239 -14.64 8.29 -3.45
N MET A 240 -14.75 9.58 -3.76
CA MET A 240 -13.94 10.21 -4.80
C MET A 240 -12.45 10.22 -4.45
N TRP A 241 -12.09 10.25 -3.16
CA TRP A 241 -10.70 10.11 -2.74
C TRP A 241 -10.12 8.72 -3.05
N THR A 242 -10.94 7.68 -2.93
CA THR A 242 -10.56 6.31 -3.32
C THR A 242 -10.41 6.21 -4.83
N VAL A 243 -11.34 6.80 -5.58
CA VAL A 243 -11.31 6.88 -7.05
C VAL A 243 -10.04 7.59 -7.54
N TYR A 244 -9.69 8.74 -6.95
CA TYR A 244 -8.47 9.46 -7.31
C TYR A 244 -7.22 8.66 -6.96
N ALA A 245 -7.13 8.08 -5.75
CA ALA A 245 -5.97 7.29 -5.35
C ALA A 245 -5.72 6.10 -6.30
N ALA A 246 -6.77 5.32 -6.57
CA ALA A 246 -6.68 4.16 -7.46
C ALA A 246 -6.26 4.55 -8.90
N ALA A 247 -6.84 5.64 -9.44
CA ALA A 247 -6.51 6.10 -10.79
C ALA A 247 -5.07 6.65 -10.88
N LEU A 248 -4.61 7.37 -9.86
CA LEU A 248 -3.25 7.88 -9.81
C LEU A 248 -2.23 6.74 -9.73
N ASP A 249 -2.49 5.73 -8.89
CA ASP A 249 -1.63 4.55 -8.78
C ASP A 249 -1.58 3.76 -10.08
N PHE A 250 -2.71 3.60 -10.77
CA PHE A 250 -2.72 2.97 -12.10
C PHE A 250 -1.79 3.67 -13.09
N HIS A 251 -1.91 5.01 -13.23
CA HIS A 251 -1.07 5.75 -14.17
C HIS A 251 0.41 5.77 -13.78
N ALA A 252 0.71 5.79 -12.48
CA ALA A 252 2.08 5.66 -11.99
C ALA A 252 2.67 4.27 -12.28
N LEU A 253 1.86 3.22 -12.15
CA LEU A 253 2.26 1.87 -12.52
C LEU A 253 2.61 1.77 -14.02
N GLN A 254 1.78 2.34 -14.91
CA GLN A 254 2.08 2.38 -16.34
C GLN A 254 3.41 3.09 -16.64
N ILE A 255 3.67 4.23 -15.99
CA ILE A 255 4.93 4.98 -16.14
C ILE A 255 6.12 4.13 -15.70
N LEU A 256 6.04 3.45 -14.55
CA LEU A 256 7.13 2.62 -14.06
C LEU A 256 7.35 1.39 -14.93
N CYS A 257 6.29 0.68 -15.35
CA CYS A 257 6.44 -0.48 -16.23
C CYS A 257 7.13 -0.12 -17.55
N SER A 258 6.72 0.98 -18.18
CA SER A 258 7.40 1.47 -19.39
C SER A 258 8.85 1.87 -19.15
N SER A 259 9.19 2.32 -17.94
CA SER A 259 10.59 2.66 -17.59
C SER A 259 11.51 1.44 -17.50
N LEU A 260 10.93 0.26 -17.31
CA LEU A 260 11.64 -1.01 -17.18
C LEU A 260 11.67 -1.80 -18.49
N ASP A 261 10.92 -1.35 -19.51
CA ASP A 261 10.92 -1.95 -20.85
C ASP A 261 12.14 -1.48 -21.66
N THR A 262 13.29 -2.08 -21.38
CA THR A 262 14.58 -1.74 -22.00
C THR A 262 14.58 -1.87 -23.54
N TYR A 263 13.71 -2.70 -24.10
CA TYR A 263 13.67 -2.98 -25.54
C TYR A 263 12.67 -2.07 -26.30
N ASN A 264 11.92 -1.21 -25.59
CA ASN A 264 10.88 -0.35 -26.16
C ASN A 264 9.89 -1.13 -27.06
N GLU A 265 9.60 -2.38 -26.73
CA GLU A 265 8.62 -3.16 -27.49
C GLU A 265 7.18 -2.72 -27.18
N THR A 266 6.96 -2.04 -26.05
CA THR A 266 5.69 -1.40 -25.73
C THR A 266 5.64 0.01 -26.32
N PRO A 267 4.63 0.35 -27.15
CA PRO A 267 4.47 1.69 -27.73
C PRO A 267 3.91 2.70 -26.72
N PHE A 268 4.28 2.60 -25.45
CA PHE A 268 3.76 3.44 -24.39
C PHE A 268 4.46 4.81 -24.40
N LYS A 269 3.65 5.86 -24.29
CA LYS A 269 4.10 7.24 -24.13
C LYS A 269 3.74 7.71 -22.73
N PRO A 270 4.69 8.15 -21.88
CA PRO A 270 4.41 8.51 -20.50
C PRO A 270 3.64 9.84 -20.36
N GLU A 271 3.64 10.70 -21.38
CA GLU A 271 3.08 12.06 -21.30
C GLU A 271 1.58 12.11 -20.95
N PRO A 272 0.69 11.28 -21.53
CA PRO A 272 -0.72 11.25 -21.15
C PRO A 272 -0.94 10.84 -19.69
N SER A 273 -0.21 9.83 -19.20
CA SER A 273 -0.30 9.37 -17.81
C SER A 273 0.27 10.41 -16.84
N LEU A 274 1.36 11.10 -17.20
CA LEU A 274 1.89 12.22 -16.43
C LEU A 274 0.87 13.37 -16.36
N SER A 275 0.32 13.79 -17.49
CA SER A 275 -0.71 14.83 -17.56
C SER A 275 -1.95 14.47 -16.73
N TYR A 276 -2.34 13.19 -16.76
CA TYR A 276 -3.41 12.67 -15.93
C TYR A 276 -3.09 12.83 -14.44
N ILE A 277 -1.91 12.37 -14.00
CA ILE A 277 -1.48 12.48 -12.60
C ILE A 277 -1.51 13.93 -12.14
N PHE A 278 -0.93 14.85 -12.92
CA PHE A 278 -0.94 16.27 -12.60
C PHE A 278 -2.35 16.83 -12.48
N SER A 279 -3.23 16.55 -13.45
CA SER A 279 -4.59 17.07 -13.45
C SER A 279 -5.40 16.58 -12.24
N VAL A 280 -5.35 15.27 -11.95
CA VAL A 280 -6.14 14.68 -10.87
C VAL A 280 -5.57 15.00 -9.50
N ALA A 281 -4.24 14.97 -9.33
CA ALA A 281 -3.63 15.33 -8.06
C ALA A 281 -3.79 16.82 -7.75
N THR A 282 -3.65 17.71 -8.75
CA THR A 282 -3.79 19.16 -8.51
C THR A 282 -5.16 19.50 -7.96
N LYS A 283 -6.24 19.07 -8.63
CA LYS A 283 -7.60 19.35 -8.14
C LYS A 283 -7.89 18.72 -6.78
N ALA A 284 -7.40 17.51 -6.52
CA ALA A 284 -7.61 16.83 -5.25
C ALA A 284 -6.88 17.53 -4.10
N LEU A 285 -5.65 18.03 -4.34
CA LEU A 285 -4.85 18.75 -3.35
C LEU A 285 -5.29 20.20 -3.14
N GLU A 286 -5.89 20.82 -4.14
CA GLU A 286 -6.56 22.12 -4.01
C GLU A 286 -7.79 22.03 -3.11
N GLU A 287 -8.54 20.92 -3.19
CA GLU A 287 -9.71 20.68 -2.35
C GLU A 287 -9.33 20.23 -0.93
N ASP A 288 -8.39 19.29 -0.79
CA ASP A 288 -7.87 18.86 0.51
C ASP A 288 -6.37 18.53 0.45
N PRO A 289 -5.50 19.41 0.96
CA PRO A 289 -4.05 19.20 0.96
C PRO A 289 -3.60 17.92 1.68
N ARG A 290 -4.41 17.38 2.60
CA ARG A 290 -4.09 16.14 3.34
C ARG A 290 -4.09 14.91 2.43
N GLN A 291 -4.73 14.98 1.27
CA GLN A 291 -4.72 13.86 0.33
C GLN A 291 -3.33 13.58 -0.25
N VAL A 292 -2.37 14.48 -0.05
CA VAL A 292 -0.96 14.27 -0.45
C VAL A 292 -0.36 13.00 0.18
N TYR A 293 -0.81 12.62 1.38
CA TYR A 293 -0.36 11.39 2.04
C TYR A 293 -0.85 10.12 1.34
N ARG A 294 -1.97 10.20 0.59
CA ARG A 294 -2.51 9.09 -0.20
C ARG A 294 -1.86 8.99 -1.59
N PHE A 295 -1.46 10.12 -2.17
CA PHE A 295 -0.93 10.17 -3.53
C PHE A 295 0.60 10.14 -3.59
N MET A 296 1.25 10.01 -2.44
CA MET A 296 2.69 10.17 -2.29
C MET A 296 3.48 9.25 -3.23
N TRP A 297 3.02 8.01 -3.42
CA TRP A 297 3.65 7.07 -4.34
C TRP A 297 3.57 7.54 -5.80
N SER A 298 2.36 7.79 -6.27
CA SER A 298 2.10 8.17 -7.67
C SER A 298 2.74 9.53 -8.02
N LEU A 299 2.79 10.48 -7.07
CA LEU A 299 3.53 11.74 -7.23
C LEU A 299 5.05 11.54 -7.27
N SER A 300 5.58 10.60 -6.49
CA SER A 300 7.02 10.28 -6.51
C SER A 300 7.44 9.67 -7.85
N VAL A 301 6.58 8.83 -8.44
CA VAL A 301 6.79 8.31 -9.80
C VAL A 301 6.74 9.42 -10.83
N ALA A 302 5.75 10.32 -10.76
CA ALA A 302 5.67 11.44 -11.70
C ALA A 302 6.90 12.36 -11.61
N LEU A 303 7.46 12.57 -10.40
CA LEU A 303 8.67 13.37 -10.19
C LEU A 303 9.90 12.69 -10.79
N SER A 304 10.00 11.36 -10.78
CA SER A 304 11.16 10.68 -11.39
C SER A 304 11.23 10.84 -12.90
N LYS A 305 10.12 11.22 -13.55
CA LYS A 305 10.03 11.50 -14.99
C LYS A 305 9.94 12.98 -15.33
N THR A 306 9.77 13.87 -14.35
CA THR A 306 9.56 15.29 -14.58
C THR A 306 10.28 16.12 -13.52
N ASN A 307 11.01 17.17 -13.91
CA ASN A 307 11.70 18.04 -12.94
C ASN A 307 10.77 19.16 -12.41
N GLN A 308 9.52 18.83 -12.08
CA GLN A 308 8.49 19.79 -11.72
C GLN A 308 8.57 20.19 -10.25
N ALA A 309 8.91 21.46 -9.97
CA ALA A 309 9.07 21.98 -8.60
C ALA A 309 7.82 21.81 -7.73
N TRP A 310 6.62 21.84 -8.34
CA TRP A 310 5.37 21.61 -7.62
C TRP A 310 5.31 20.22 -6.99
N LEU A 311 5.72 19.16 -7.70
CA LEU A 311 5.74 17.80 -7.16
C LEU A 311 6.69 17.69 -5.97
N SER A 312 7.90 18.23 -6.10
CA SER A 312 8.90 18.27 -5.03
C SER A 312 8.35 18.94 -3.78
N MET A 313 7.64 20.06 -3.93
CA MET A 313 6.99 20.77 -2.82
C MET A 313 5.91 19.92 -2.15
N GLN A 314 5.04 19.25 -2.91
CA GLN A 314 3.98 18.42 -2.32
C GLN A 314 4.57 17.21 -1.58
N LEU A 315 5.55 16.53 -2.17
CA LEU A 315 6.24 15.41 -1.53
C LEU A 315 6.98 15.84 -0.26
N ALA A 316 7.56 17.03 -0.23
CA ALA A 316 8.18 17.58 0.98
C ALA A 316 7.18 17.76 2.13
N LYS A 317 5.97 18.26 1.86
CA LYS A 317 4.88 18.34 2.87
C LYS A 317 4.49 16.95 3.37
N ALA A 318 4.43 16.01 2.46
CA ALA A 318 3.99 14.66 2.73
C ALA A 318 5.00 13.90 3.62
N ARG A 319 6.31 14.15 3.43
CA ARG A 319 7.41 13.63 4.26
C ARG A 319 7.37 14.07 5.73
N VAL A 320 6.62 15.12 6.07
CA VAL A 320 6.42 15.52 7.47
C VAL A 320 5.70 14.42 8.27
N LEU A 321 4.79 13.68 7.63
CA LEU A 321 4.09 12.57 8.27
C LEU A 321 4.74 11.21 7.95
N LEU A 322 5.24 11.02 6.73
CA LEU A 322 5.88 9.76 6.29
C LEU A 322 7.35 10.03 5.92
N PRO A 323 8.24 10.19 6.92
CA PRO A 323 9.61 10.67 6.70
C PRO A 323 10.50 9.72 5.88
N ARG A 324 10.17 8.43 5.84
CA ARG A 324 10.94 7.40 5.12
C ARG A 324 10.19 6.77 3.96
N PHE A 325 9.16 7.45 3.44
CA PHE A 325 8.53 7.01 2.21
C PHE A 325 9.56 6.99 1.07
N GLY A 326 9.67 5.86 0.40
CA GLY A 326 10.62 5.68 -0.68
C GLY A 326 10.25 6.46 -1.91
N VAL A 327 11.18 7.27 -2.40
CA VAL A 327 11.11 7.70 -3.79
C VAL A 327 11.59 6.52 -4.64
N PRO A 328 10.86 6.10 -5.69
CA PRO A 328 11.31 5.06 -6.61
C PRO A 328 12.66 5.31 -7.28
N GLY A 329 13.30 6.46 -7.05
CA GLY A 329 14.62 6.84 -7.58
C GLY A 329 15.69 5.78 -7.34
N LEU A 330 15.74 5.13 -6.17
CA LEU A 330 16.69 4.04 -5.91
C LEU A 330 16.44 2.79 -6.79
N ILE A 331 15.18 2.54 -7.14
CA ILE A 331 14.77 1.39 -7.96
C ILE A 331 15.05 1.70 -9.43
N LEU A 332 14.78 2.93 -9.88
CA LEU A 332 15.05 3.38 -11.24
C LEU A 332 16.55 3.58 -11.51
N GLU A 333 17.34 4.06 -10.54
CA GLU A 333 18.80 4.19 -10.66
C GLU A 333 19.50 2.83 -10.81
N GLN A 334 18.99 1.78 -10.13
CA GLN A 334 19.48 0.41 -10.29
C GLN A 334 19.14 -0.19 -11.67
N CYS A 335 18.04 0.24 -12.28
CA CYS A 335 17.69 -0.17 -13.65
C CYS A 335 18.52 0.54 -14.73
N VAL A 336 18.97 1.78 -14.49
CA VAL A 336 19.98 2.44 -15.35
C VAL A 336 21.35 1.75 -15.23
N GLY A 337 21.62 1.08 -14.10
CA GLY A 337 22.80 0.24 -13.89
C GLY A 337 22.93 -0.98 -14.80
N LEU A 338 21.89 -1.35 -15.58
CA LEU A 338 21.98 -2.34 -16.65
C LEU A 338 22.76 -1.86 -17.89
N HIS A 339 23.26 -0.62 -17.88
CA HIS A 339 23.97 -0.02 -19.02
C HIS A 339 25.50 0.13 -18.87
N VAL A 340 26.15 -0.41 -17.84
CA VAL A 340 27.60 -0.26 -17.70
C VAL A 340 28.31 -1.61 -17.59
N SER A 341 28.83 -2.08 -18.74
CA SER A 341 30.17 -2.65 -18.98
C SER A 341 30.18 -3.88 -19.90
N ASN A 342 30.28 -3.67 -21.21
CA ASN A 342 31.40 -4.18 -22.01
C ASN A 342 31.27 -3.75 -23.49
N GLU A 343 31.52 -2.46 -23.74
CA GLU A 343 32.30 -2.11 -24.92
C GLU A 343 33.72 -1.74 -24.43
N GLY A 344 34.71 -2.50 -24.88
CA GLY A 344 36.12 -2.09 -24.86
C GLY A 344 36.99 -2.70 -23.76
N ALA A 345 37.47 -3.93 -23.99
CA ALA A 345 38.80 -4.33 -23.56
C ALA A 345 39.41 -5.33 -24.57
N GLN A 346 40.21 -4.76 -25.47
CA GLN A 346 41.19 -5.34 -26.41
C GLN A 346 40.67 -5.99 -27.71
#